data_AF-A0A1I5WF62-F1
#
_entry.id   AF-A0A1I5WF62-F1
#
_cell.length_a   1.000
_cell.length_b   1.000
_cell.length_c   1.000
_cell.angle_alpha   90.00
_cell.angle_beta   90.00
_cell.angle_gamma   90.00
#
_symmetry.space_group_name_H-M   'P 1'
#
loop_
_entity.id
_entity.type
_entity.pdbx_description
1 polymer ?
#
loop_
_entity_poly.entity_id
_entity_poly.type
_entity_poly.pdbx_seq_one_letter_code
_entity_poly.pdbx_strand_id
1 'polypeptide(L)'
;MQAIKPLIILSKRINIITICSLMIVAGTSGCTDHFFPDRFIPLNPEEYFRPTVPDSIEVFAAQNPSRPYHEIGIFYLYNSGKNAGQQVGRAKKFMADYGANAIIRLDITDTYLKGVAVRWK
;
A
#
# COMPACT_ATOMS: atom_id res chain seq x y z
N MET A 1 45.46 -46.12 -23.62
CA MET A 1 46.37 -45.69 -22.53
C MET A 1 45.85 -44.39 -21.95
N GLN A 2 46.06 -44.15 -20.64
CA GLN A 2 45.95 -42.82 -20.00
C GLN A 2 47.09 -41.91 -20.55
N ALA A 3 47.18 -40.59 -20.38
CA ALA A 3 46.37 -39.55 -19.70
C ALA A 3 46.38 -38.29 -20.63
N ILE A 4 46.20 -37.01 -20.27
CA ILE A 4 45.96 -36.27 -19.01
C ILE A 4 45.20 -34.95 -19.33
N LYS A 5 44.81 -34.15 -18.31
CA LYS A 5 44.38 -32.74 -18.46
C LYS A 5 45.51 -31.79 -18.07
N PRO A 6 45.46 -30.52 -18.51
CA PRO A 6 45.44 -29.48 -17.49
C PRO A 6 44.20 -28.58 -17.57
N LEU A 7 43.70 -28.28 -16.39
CA LEU A 7 42.63 -27.35 -16.09
C LEU A 7 43.19 -25.92 -16.19
N ILE A 8 42.72 -25.09 -17.13
CA ILE A 8 43.00 -23.64 -17.12
C ILE A 8 41.75 -22.91 -16.65
N ILE A 9 41.69 -22.68 -15.34
CA ILE A 9 40.81 -21.68 -14.75
C ILE A 9 41.38 -20.31 -15.12
N LEU A 10 40.70 -19.56 -15.98
CA LEU A 10 40.96 -18.13 -16.14
C LEU A 10 39.70 -17.36 -15.77
N SER A 11 39.65 -16.90 -14.52
CA SER A 11 38.56 -16.13 -13.94
C SER A 11 38.48 -14.72 -14.54
N LYS A 12 37.89 -14.61 -15.74
CA LYS A 12 37.63 -13.32 -16.36
C LYS A 12 36.46 -12.65 -15.63
N ARG A 13 36.80 -11.76 -14.69
CA ARG A 13 35.86 -10.96 -13.89
C ARG A 13 34.80 -10.33 -14.79
N ILE A 14 33.55 -10.76 -14.66
CA ILE A 14 32.41 -10.14 -15.34
C ILE A 14 32.28 -8.73 -14.74
N ASN A 15 32.50 -7.72 -15.58
CA ASN A 15 32.57 -6.33 -15.14
C ASN A 15 31.16 -5.76 -15.01
N ILE A 16 30.50 -6.06 -13.89
CA ILE A 16 29.10 -5.70 -13.57
C ILE A 16 28.80 -4.19 -13.74
N ILE A 17 29.84 -3.35 -13.70
CA ILE A 17 29.78 -1.89 -13.82
C ILE A 17 29.25 -1.42 -15.20
N THR A 18 29.26 -2.26 -16.24
CA THR A 18 28.92 -1.85 -17.62
C THR A 18 27.43 -1.99 -18.01
N ILE A 19 26.56 -2.52 -17.13
CA ILE A 19 25.15 -2.84 -17.50
C ILE A 19 24.11 -1.82 -17.01
N CYS A 20 24.44 -0.94 -16.05
CA CYS A 20 23.48 0.01 -15.47
C CYS A 20 23.31 1.34 -16.22
N SER A 21 23.74 1.44 -17.49
CA SER A 21 23.83 2.71 -18.24
C SER A 21 22.86 2.82 -19.42
N LEU A 22 21.59 2.44 -19.26
CA LEU A 22 20.51 2.95 -20.14
C LEU A 22 19.10 2.70 -19.55
N MET A 23 18.39 3.78 -19.19
CA MET A 23 16.92 3.97 -19.23
C MET A 23 16.54 5.23 -18.41
N ILE A 24 17.13 6.38 -18.76
CA ILE A 24 16.55 7.68 -18.38
C ILE A 24 15.42 7.95 -19.39
N VAL A 25 14.21 7.49 -19.09
CA VAL A 25 13.02 7.91 -19.84
C VAL A 25 12.61 9.29 -19.31
N ALA A 26 12.88 10.32 -20.10
CA ALA A 26 12.47 11.68 -19.80
C ALA A 26 10.94 11.81 -19.90
N GLY A 27 10.27 11.83 -18.74
CA GLY A 27 8.84 12.13 -18.62
C GLY A 27 8.58 13.62 -18.45
N THR A 28 8.84 14.45 -19.47
CA THR A 28 8.54 15.89 -19.44
C THR A 28 7.27 16.22 -20.22
N SER A 29 6.14 16.40 -19.52
CA SER A 29 5.08 17.39 -19.82
C SER A 29 3.79 16.99 -19.11
N GLY A 30 3.54 17.59 -17.94
CA GLY A 30 2.31 17.34 -17.21
C GLY A 30 2.43 17.74 -15.74
N CYS A 31 2.10 19.00 -15.45
CA CYS A 31 1.47 19.29 -14.16
C CYS A 31 0.05 18.73 -14.19
N THR A 32 -0.08 17.40 -14.19
CA THR A 32 -1.27 16.78 -13.65
C THR A 32 -1.30 17.12 -12.17
N ASP A 33 -2.40 17.71 -11.73
CA ASP A 33 -2.69 17.96 -10.32
C ASP A 33 -2.29 16.73 -9.49
N HIS A 34 -1.71 16.94 -8.30
CA HIS A 34 -1.20 15.86 -7.46
C HIS A 34 -2.33 14.94 -6.98
N PHE A 35 -2.74 14.02 -7.85
CA PHE A 35 -3.50 12.83 -7.56
C PHE A 35 -2.64 11.99 -6.63
N PHE A 36 -2.83 12.17 -5.32
CA PHE A 36 -2.31 11.24 -4.34
C PHE A 36 -2.93 9.87 -4.64
N PRO A 37 -2.12 8.87 -5.08
CA PRO A 37 -2.66 7.56 -5.37
C PRO A 37 -3.17 6.93 -4.08
N ASP A 38 -4.20 6.10 -4.21
CA ASP A 38 -4.76 5.32 -3.11
C ASP A 38 -3.64 4.59 -2.36
N ARG A 39 -3.53 4.86 -1.06
CA ARG A 39 -2.40 4.43 -0.23
C ARG A 39 -2.87 3.95 1.12
N PHE A 40 -2.30 2.83 1.55
CA PHE A 40 -2.27 2.40 2.94
C PHE A 40 -0.84 2.53 3.48
N ILE A 41 -0.71 3.00 4.71
CA ILE A 41 0.55 3.14 5.44
C ILE A 41 0.42 2.25 6.69
N PRO A 42 0.98 1.02 6.69
CA PRO A 42 0.91 0.14 7.86
C PRO A 42 1.68 0.74 9.03
N LEU A 43 1.16 0.60 10.25
CA LEU A 43 1.86 0.99 11.48
C LEU A 43 2.84 -0.10 11.96
N ASN A 44 2.56 -1.35 11.62
CA ASN A 44 3.47 -2.49 11.83
C ASN A 44 3.62 -3.27 10.51
N PRO A 45 4.64 -2.97 9.67
CA PRO A 45 4.75 -3.54 8.33
C PRO A 45 5.09 -5.04 8.32
N GLU A 46 5.61 -5.58 9.43
CA GLU A 46 5.93 -7.01 9.58
C GLU A 46 4.71 -7.86 10.00
N GLU A 47 3.57 -7.23 10.32
CA GLU A 47 2.38 -7.91 10.84
C GLU A 47 1.31 -8.09 9.74
N TYR A 48 0.95 -9.35 9.48
CA TYR A 48 -0.05 -9.70 8.49
C TYR A 48 -1.44 -9.88 9.12
N PHE A 49 -2.35 -8.97 8.80
CA PHE A 49 -3.77 -9.08 9.14
C PHE A 49 -4.54 -9.79 8.02
N ARG A 50 -5.25 -10.87 8.34
CA ARG A 50 -6.10 -11.58 7.37
C ARG A 50 -7.24 -10.68 6.87
N PRO A 51 -7.51 -10.65 5.55
CA PRO A 51 -8.61 -9.88 4.98
C PRO A 51 -9.96 -10.13 5.64
N THR A 52 -10.83 -9.13 5.62
CA THR A 52 -12.18 -9.16 6.18
C THR A 52 -13.25 -9.02 5.10
N VAL A 53 -14.53 -9.06 5.49
CA VAL A 53 -15.65 -8.78 4.57
C VAL A 53 -15.90 -7.27 4.59
N PRO A 54 -15.91 -6.55 3.45
CA PRO A 54 -16.10 -5.10 3.43
C PRO A 54 -17.34 -4.63 4.19
N ASP A 55 -18.46 -5.34 4.07
CA ASP A 55 -19.72 -4.96 4.71
C ASP A 55 -19.68 -5.10 6.24
N SER A 56 -18.81 -5.97 6.77
CA SER A 56 -18.58 -6.14 8.22
C SER A 56 -17.76 -5.02 8.86
N ILE A 57 -17.16 -4.12 8.06
CA ILE A 57 -16.30 -3.05 8.58
C ILE A 57 -17.16 -1.93 9.15
N GLU A 58 -16.98 -1.64 10.44
CA GLU A 58 -17.66 -0.53 11.12
C GLU A 58 -16.97 0.82 10.80
N VAL A 59 -17.69 1.94 10.90
CA VAL A 59 -17.16 3.27 10.53
C VAL A 59 -17.48 4.30 11.61
N PHE A 60 -16.43 4.89 12.15
CA PHE A 60 -16.42 5.78 13.31
C PHE A 60 -15.79 7.13 12.93
N ALA A 61 -16.61 8.06 12.44
CA ALA A 61 -16.12 9.37 11.98
C ALA A 61 -15.80 10.31 13.16
N ALA A 62 -16.81 10.65 13.97
CA ALA A 62 -16.69 11.69 15.01
C ALA A 62 -16.21 11.19 16.39
N GLN A 63 -16.40 9.90 16.68
CA GLN A 63 -16.12 9.32 18.00
C GLN A 63 -15.50 7.94 17.86
N ASN A 64 -14.43 7.65 18.60
CA ASN A 64 -13.75 6.35 18.56
C ASN A 64 -14.63 5.26 19.21
N PRO A 65 -14.51 3.99 18.80
CA PRO A 65 -15.17 2.87 19.46
C PRO A 65 -14.65 2.69 20.90
N SER A 66 -15.55 2.29 21.81
CA SER A 66 -15.21 1.96 23.21
C SER A 66 -14.58 0.59 23.38
N ARG A 67 -14.75 -0.31 22.40
CA ARG A 67 -14.12 -1.64 22.36
C ARG A 67 -12.59 -1.51 22.20
N PRO A 68 -11.76 -2.29 22.90
CA PRO A 68 -10.31 -2.31 22.67
C PRO A 68 -9.94 -2.69 21.23
N TYR A 69 -8.99 -1.95 20.64
CA TYR A 69 -8.50 -2.16 19.27
C TYR A 69 -6.98 -1.97 19.15
N HIS A 70 -6.43 -2.42 18.02
CA HIS A 70 -5.12 -2.04 17.51
C HIS A 70 -5.29 -1.18 16.27
N GLU A 71 -4.55 -0.08 16.17
CA GLU A 71 -4.44 0.68 14.92
C GLU A 71 -3.44 -0.04 14.02
N ILE A 72 -3.86 -0.42 12.81
CA ILE A 72 -3.06 -1.26 11.91
C ILE A 72 -2.45 -0.46 10.75
N GLY A 73 -3.05 0.68 10.40
CA GLY A 73 -2.50 1.59 9.40
C GLY A 73 -3.37 2.81 9.14
N ILE A 74 -2.79 3.80 8.47
CA ILE A 74 -3.45 5.03 8.04
C ILE A 74 -3.69 4.92 6.53
N PHE A 75 -4.87 5.31 6.05
CA PHE A 75 -5.16 5.35 4.62
C PHE A 75 -5.43 6.75 4.11
N TYR A 76 -5.13 6.93 2.82
CA TYR A 76 -5.47 8.08 2.00
C TYR A 76 -6.03 7.55 0.68
N LEU A 77 -7.23 7.96 0.31
CA LEU A 77 -7.91 7.57 -0.93
C LEU A 77 -8.35 8.82 -1.68
N TYR A 78 -8.17 8.84 -3.00
CA TYR A 78 -8.66 9.96 -3.81
C TYR A 78 -10.20 10.07 -3.78
N ASN A 79 -10.78 11.26 -3.61
CA ASN A 79 -12.23 11.44 -3.70
C ASN A 79 -12.66 11.57 -5.17
N SER A 80 -13.19 10.47 -5.74
CA SER A 80 -13.74 10.43 -7.09
C SER A 80 -15.07 11.20 -7.32
N GLY A 81 -15.35 12.27 -6.58
CA GLY A 81 -16.57 13.08 -6.72
C GLY A 81 -17.91 12.34 -6.49
N LYS A 82 -17.87 11.16 -5.86
CA LYS A 82 -19.06 10.34 -5.56
C LYS A 82 -19.69 10.77 -4.24
N ASN A 83 -20.96 10.40 -4.04
CA ASN A 83 -21.64 10.66 -2.77
C ASN A 83 -20.94 9.96 -1.59
N ALA A 84 -21.12 10.50 -0.37
CA ALA A 84 -20.43 10.03 0.82
C ALA A 84 -20.61 8.52 1.08
N GLY A 85 -21.81 7.97 0.85
CA GLY A 85 -22.07 6.54 1.03
C GLY A 85 -21.26 5.65 0.07
N GLN A 86 -21.15 6.05 -1.19
CA GLN A 86 -20.30 5.36 -2.17
C GLN A 86 -18.81 5.47 -1.83
N GLN A 87 -18.36 6.61 -1.31
CA GLN A 87 -16.98 6.79 -0.89
C GLN A 87 -16.64 5.97 0.37
N VAL A 88 -17.53 5.93 1.37
CA VAL A 88 -17.43 5.03 2.53
C VAL A 88 -17.38 3.58 2.08
N GLY A 89 -18.23 3.17 1.12
CA GLY A 89 -18.23 1.82 0.56
C GLY A 89 -16.91 1.46 -0.14
N ARG A 90 -16.25 2.42 -0.80
CA ARG A 90 -14.90 2.22 -1.37
C ARG A 90 -13.83 2.13 -0.29
N ALA A 91 -13.89 2.98 0.74
CA ALA A 91 -12.97 2.91 1.87
C ALA A 91 -13.07 1.55 2.61
N LYS A 92 -14.29 1.06 2.85
CA LYS A 92 -14.53 -0.30 3.38
C LYS A 92 -13.88 -1.38 2.51
N LYS A 93 -14.12 -1.37 1.19
CA LYS A 93 -13.53 -2.37 0.27
C LYS A 93 -12.01 -2.37 0.32
N PHE A 94 -11.39 -1.20 0.22
CA PHE A 94 -9.93 -1.07 0.26
C PHE A 94 -9.34 -1.49 1.62
N MET A 95 -10.03 -1.21 2.74
CA MET A 95 -9.59 -1.58 4.08
C MET A 95 -9.84 -3.05 4.44
N ALA A 96 -10.73 -3.73 3.72
CA ALA A 96 -10.97 -5.16 3.86
C ALA A 96 -9.75 -5.99 3.46
N ASP A 97 -9.04 -5.59 2.41
CA ASP A 97 -7.83 -6.25 1.92
C ASP A 97 -6.67 -6.19 2.95
N TYR A 98 -6.65 -5.14 3.79
CA TYR A 98 -5.71 -4.99 4.91
C TYR A 98 -6.25 -5.56 6.23
N GLY A 99 -7.37 -6.29 6.22
CA GLY A 99 -7.89 -6.98 7.39
C GLY A 99 -8.48 -6.08 8.48
N ALA A 100 -8.91 -4.86 8.15
CA ALA A 100 -9.56 -3.97 9.11
C ALA A 100 -10.90 -4.55 9.62
N ASN A 101 -11.22 -4.35 10.89
CA ASN A 101 -12.57 -4.53 11.42
C ASN A 101 -13.36 -3.23 11.50
N ALA A 102 -12.67 -2.09 11.62
CA ALA A 102 -13.31 -0.79 11.55
C ALA A 102 -12.38 0.28 10.94
N ILE A 103 -13.00 1.37 10.53
CA ILE A 103 -12.36 2.63 10.17
C ILE A 103 -12.70 3.64 11.26
N ILE A 104 -11.69 4.27 11.86
CA ILE A 104 -11.85 5.35 12.82
C ILE A 104 -11.27 6.66 12.29
N ARG A 105 -11.75 7.79 12.83
CA ARG A 105 -11.30 9.14 12.46
C ARG A 105 -11.40 9.39 10.95
N LEU A 106 -12.51 8.94 10.36
CA LEU A 106 -12.80 9.12 8.94
C LEU A 106 -13.09 10.60 8.65
N ASP A 107 -12.23 11.18 7.83
CA ASP A 107 -12.37 12.51 7.25
C ASP A 107 -12.63 12.37 5.74
N ILE A 108 -13.58 13.16 5.22
CA ILE A 108 -13.99 13.16 3.81
C ILE A 108 -13.98 14.62 3.35
N THR A 109 -13.00 14.94 2.53
CA THR A 109 -12.85 16.24 1.86
C THR A 109 -13.19 16.11 0.38
N ASP A 110 -13.36 17.22 -0.33
CA ASP A 110 -13.60 17.22 -1.77
C ASP A 110 -12.49 16.53 -2.58
N THR A 111 -11.27 16.46 -2.03
CA THR A 111 -10.08 15.91 -2.70
C THR A 111 -9.76 14.47 -2.27
N TYR A 112 -9.98 14.11 -1.01
CA TYR A 112 -9.57 12.81 -0.47
C TYR A 112 -10.44 12.32 0.69
N LEU A 113 -10.41 11.01 0.91
CA LEU A 113 -10.81 10.34 2.14
C LEU A 113 -9.56 9.95 2.92
N LYS A 114 -9.56 10.21 4.23
CA LYS A 114 -8.49 9.85 5.15
C LYS A 114 -9.09 9.15 6.37
N GLY A 115 -8.40 8.15 6.89
CA GLY A 115 -8.82 7.50 8.12
C GLY A 115 -7.77 6.55 8.66
N VAL A 116 -8.09 5.91 9.78
CA VAL A 116 -7.24 4.90 10.41
C VAL A 116 -7.98 3.57 10.43
N ALA A 117 -7.34 2.54 9.88
CA ALA A 117 -7.79 1.17 9.95
C ALA A 117 -7.49 0.60 11.33
N VAL A 118 -8.46 -0.10 11.91
CA VAL A 118 -8.27 -0.78 13.20
C VAL A 118 -8.73 -2.23 13.15
N ARG A 119 -8.05 -3.06 13.94
CA ARG A 119 -8.36 -4.46 14.20
C ARG A 119 -8.87 -4.59 15.64
N TRP A 120 -9.91 -5.38 15.87
CA TRP A 120 -10.38 -5.67 17.22
C TRP A 120 -9.36 -6.53 17.99
N LYS A 121 -9.26 -6.27 19.30
CA LYS A 121 -8.69 -7.22 20.26
C LYS A 121 -9.70 -8.33 20.56
#